data_AF-A0A7Y2PA58-F1
#
_entry.id   AF-A0A7Y2PA58-F1
#
_cell.length_a   1.000
_cell.length_b   1.000
_cell.length_c   1.000
_cell.angle_alpha   90.00
_cell.angle_beta   90.00
_cell.angle_gamma   90.00
#
_symmetry.space_group_name_H-M   'P 1'
#
loop_
_entity.id
_entity.type
_entity.pdbx_description
1 polymer ?
#
loop_
_entity_poly.entity_id
_entity_poly.type
_entity_poly.pdbx_seq_one_letter_code
_entity_poly.pdbx_strand_id
1 'polypeptide(L)'
;MLSTALLPHYNWVMDFLRPENLLQSGYKDCLLCEVERKGEENRCLRCYGRMDQRDRLLWEINRERIRRNAAMLSLAWPGAGHFYSGRYLTGIFWACLLPLTAVLVFGIWRGPTPGHAFLLLSIGLVWYLAWQDAGRGPGESAAPCQTACPADINVPDYIALVREGRPKEALALVHDKLPFAAFCGRVCPHPCEQKCVRIEFDAPIAIMGIKRYAADVGYAAAIRPSTSPGDVV
;
A
#
# COMPACT_ATOMS: atom_id res chain seq x y z
N MET A 1 -38.00 14.47 34.21
CA MET A 1 -36.77 15.19 34.63
C MET A 1 -35.88 14.26 35.43
N LEU A 2 -35.19 13.32 34.78
CA LEU A 2 -34.25 12.41 35.44
C LEU A 2 -32.95 12.34 34.63
N SER A 3 -31.95 13.06 35.16
CA SER A 3 -30.55 12.66 35.25
C SER A 3 -29.76 12.41 33.96
N THR A 4 -29.27 13.50 33.36
CA THR A 4 -28.06 13.54 32.51
C THR A 4 -26.79 13.60 33.38
N ALA A 5 -26.63 12.68 34.33
CA ALA A 5 -25.54 12.70 35.31
C ALA A 5 -24.68 11.43 35.33
N LEU A 6 -24.56 10.76 34.19
CA LEU A 6 -23.51 9.78 33.93
C LEU A 6 -22.74 10.25 32.70
N LEU A 7 -21.40 10.19 32.77
CA LEU A 7 -20.41 10.41 31.70
C LEU A 7 -19.51 11.69 31.73
N PRO A 8 -19.10 12.27 32.87
CA PRO A 8 -17.99 13.24 32.84
C PRO A 8 -16.65 12.60 32.38
N HIS A 9 -16.51 11.27 32.52
CA HIS A 9 -15.29 10.54 32.15
C HIS A 9 -15.25 10.11 30.67
N TYR A 10 -16.40 10.05 29.98
CA TYR A 10 -16.46 9.70 28.55
C TYR A 10 -16.15 10.90 27.66
N ASN A 11 -16.59 12.10 28.07
CA ASN A 11 -16.28 13.34 27.38
C ASN A 11 -14.78 13.58 27.30
N TRP A 12 -14.02 13.32 28.37
CA TRP A 12 -12.56 13.52 28.36
C TRP A 12 -11.82 12.56 27.41
N VAL A 13 -12.22 11.28 27.34
CA VAL A 13 -11.60 10.30 26.41
C VAL A 13 -11.94 10.65 24.96
N MET A 14 -13.18 11.04 24.67
CA MET A 14 -13.57 11.49 23.34
C MET A 14 -12.95 12.83 22.96
N ASP A 15 -12.71 13.70 23.94
CA ASP A 15 -11.97 14.95 23.75
C ASP A 15 -10.49 14.70 23.43
N PHE A 16 -9.80 13.80 24.15
CA PHE A 16 -8.44 13.39 23.80
C PHE A 16 -8.37 12.72 22.41
N LEU A 17 -9.38 11.92 22.08
CA LEU A 17 -9.50 11.26 20.78
C LEU A 17 -10.05 12.17 19.67
N ARG A 18 -10.33 13.46 19.91
CA ARG A 18 -10.72 14.35 18.82
C ARG A 18 -9.62 14.37 17.77
N PRO A 19 -9.97 14.42 16.46
CA PRO A 19 -8.98 14.60 15.40
C PRO A 19 -8.10 15.78 15.75
N GLU A 20 -8.63 16.93 16.16
CA GLU A 20 -7.79 18.07 16.54
C GLU A 20 -6.69 17.72 17.55
N ASN A 21 -6.94 16.88 18.56
CA ASN A 21 -5.97 16.56 19.61
C ASN A 21 -5.03 15.39 19.24
N LEU A 22 -5.55 14.36 18.57
CA LEU A 22 -4.71 13.32 17.94
C LEU A 22 -3.85 13.89 16.82
N LEU A 23 -4.30 15.00 16.23
CA LEU A 23 -3.68 15.63 15.08
C LEU A 23 -2.84 16.89 15.42
N GLN A 24 -2.94 17.43 16.65
CA GLN A 24 -2.19 18.61 17.12
C GLN A 24 -0.79 18.27 17.67
N SER A 25 -0.60 17.11 18.29
CA SER A 25 0.71 16.72 18.87
C SER A 25 1.64 16.01 17.89
N GLY A 26 1.42 16.20 16.58
CA GLY A 26 2.35 15.76 15.54
C GLY A 26 1.72 15.68 14.16
N TYR A 27 0.44 15.37 14.02
CA TYR A 27 -0.08 14.95 12.72
C TYR A 27 -0.14 16.01 11.60
N LYS A 28 -0.08 17.30 11.91
CA LYS A 28 0.05 18.35 10.88
C LYS A 28 1.18 18.03 9.88
N ASP A 29 2.20 17.30 10.33
CA ASP A 29 3.41 17.00 9.57
C ASP A 29 3.52 15.54 9.09
N CYS A 30 2.48 14.70 9.20
CA CYS A 30 2.54 13.34 8.65
C CYS A 30 2.65 13.34 7.11
N LEU A 31 2.13 14.39 6.47
CA LEU A 31 2.59 14.85 5.17
C LEU A 31 3.81 15.74 5.41
N LEU A 32 5.00 15.12 5.45
CA LEU A 32 6.24 15.83 5.19
C LEU A 32 6.15 16.72 3.91
N CYS A 33 5.18 16.45 3.03
CA CYS A 33 4.89 17.16 1.79
C CYS A 33 4.25 18.55 1.94
N GLU A 34 3.72 18.95 3.10
CA GLU A 34 3.29 20.35 3.29
C GLU A 34 4.44 21.24 3.80
N VAL A 35 5.42 20.66 4.48
CA VAL A 35 6.61 21.36 4.99
C VAL A 35 7.72 21.43 3.93
N GLU A 36 7.77 20.47 3.00
CA GLU A 36 8.77 20.40 1.92
C GLU A 36 8.16 19.94 0.58
N ARG A 37 8.73 20.39 -0.54
CA ARG A 37 8.29 19.98 -1.88
C ARG A 37 8.36 18.46 -2.04
N LYS A 38 7.20 17.86 -2.31
CA LYS A 38 7.02 16.43 -2.60
C LYS A 38 8.00 15.98 -3.70
N GLY A 39 9.00 15.18 -3.33
CA GLY A 39 9.96 14.57 -4.26
C GLY A 39 11.36 15.18 -4.31
N GLU A 40 11.69 16.21 -3.53
CA GLU A 40 13.04 16.81 -3.50
C GLU A 40 13.96 16.20 -2.42
N GLU A 41 13.40 15.69 -1.32
CA GLU A 41 14.15 15.15 -0.18
C GLU A 41 14.04 13.61 -0.06
N ASN A 42 15.13 12.93 0.30
CA ASN A 42 15.23 11.46 0.37
C ASN A 42 14.16 10.81 1.28
N ARG A 43 13.63 11.56 2.24
CA ARG A 43 12.53 11.21 3.16
C ARG A 43 11.20 10.94 2.45
N CYS A 44 10.87 11.73 1.42
CA CYS A 44 9.65 11.60 0.61
C CYS A 44 9.70 10.37 -0.31
N LEU A 45 10.89 9.78 -0.54
CA LEU A 45 11.05 8.53 -1.29
C LEU A 45 10.64 7.29 -0.47
N ARG A 46 10.72 7.37 0.87
CA ARG A 46 10.43 6.26 1.78
C ARG A 46 9.00 6.29 2.31
N CYS A 47 8.42 7.46 2.52
CA CYS A 47 7.03 7.59 2.98
C CYS A 47 6.08 7.81 1.79
N TYR A 48 5.54 6.74 1.23
CA TYR A 48 4.43 6.82 0.26
C TYR A 48 3.13 7.16 1.02
N GLY A 49 2.98 8.43 1.40
CA GLY A 49 1.73 9.00 1.88
C GLY A 49 0.73 9.23 0.73
N ARG A 50 -0.56 9.34 1.05
CA ARG A 50 -1.64 9.35 0.06
C ARG A 50 -1.38 10.36 -1.07
N MET A 51 -1.31 9.83 -2.28
CA MET A 51 -1.72 10.50 -3.51
C MET A 51 -3.19 10.98 -3.33
N ASP A 52 -3.54 12.20 -3.74
CA ASP A 52 -4.95 12.60 -3.75
C ASP A 52 -5.81 11.60 -4.59
N GLN A 53 -7.14 11.66 -4.55
CA GLN A 53 -7.96 10.72 -5.35
C GLN A 53 -7.60 10.72 -6.84
N ARG A 54 -7.20 11.87 -7.38
CA ARG A 54 -6.79 12.03 -8.77
C ARG A 54 -5.42 11.39 -9.01
N ASP A 55 -4.44 11.60 -8.14
CA ASP A 55 -3.10 11.04 -8.20
C ASP A 55 -3.14 9.52 -8.03
N ARG A 56 -4.05 8.97 -7.19
CA ARG A 56 -4.27 7.52 -7.10
C ARG A 56 -4.80 6.98 -8.41
N LEU A 57 -5.85 7.62 -8.96
CA LEU A 57 -6.41 7.20 -10.24
C LEU A 57 -5.34 7.28 -11.35
N LEU A 58 -4.55 8.35 -11.39
CA LEU A 58 -3.44 8.51 -12.32
C LEU A 58 -2.37 7.44 -12.10
N TRP A 59 -2.08 7.06 -10.86
CA TRP A 59 -1.16 5.97 -10.54
C TRP A 59 -1.72 4.61 -10.96
N GLU A 60 -3.01 4.33 -10.75
CA GLU A 60 -3.68 3.11 -11.21
C GLU A 60 -3.65 3.04 -12.74
N ILE A 61 -4.02 4.12 -13.43
CA ILE A 61 -3.95 4.25 -14.90
C ILE A 61 -2.52 4.04 -15.38
N ASN A 62 -1.54 4.67 -14.73
CA ASN A 62 -0.13 4.54 -15.09
C ASN A 62 0.40 3.14 -14.78
N ARG A 63 -0.02 2.51 -13.68
CA ARG A 63 0.33 1.14 -13.30
C ARG A 63 -0.21 0.14 -14.32
N GLU A 64 -1.47 0.28 -14.75
CA GLU A 64 -2.06 -0.55 -15.79
C GLU A 64 -1.37 -0.34 -17.14
N ARG A 65 -1.06 0.91 -17.50
CA ARG A 65 -0.27 1.24 -18.68
C ARG A 65 1.11 0.59 -18.60
N ILE A 66 1.81 0.71 -17.48
CA ILE A 66 3.13 0.12 -17.27
C ILE A 66 3.07 -1.40 -17.37
N ARG A 67 2.07 -2.02 -16.74
CA ARG A 67 1.83 -3.47 -16.79
C ARG A 67 1.62 -3.96 -18.22
N ARG A 68 0.73 -3.29 -18.98
CA ARG A 68 0.44 -3.63 -20.39
C ARG A 68 1.68 -3.47 -21.26
N ASN A 69 2.36 -2.32 -21.17
CA ASN A 69 3.55 -2.04 -21.96
C ASN A 69 4.71 -2.95 -21.58
N ALA A 70 4.92 -3.27 -20.30
CA ALA A 70 5.96 -4.20 -19.85
C ALA A 70 5.72 -5.62 -20.40
N ALA A 71 4.46 -6.09 -20.39
CA ALA A 71 4.11 -7.37 -21.01
C ALA A 71 4.40 -7.34 -22.51
N MET A 72 4.02 -6.28 -23.23
CA MET A 72 4.28 -6.15 -24.67
C MET A 72 5.78 -6.05 -24.99
N LEU A 73 6.55 -5.28 -24.23
CA LEU A 73 8.00 -5.16 -24.40
C LEU A 73 8.72 -6.49 -24.15
N SER A 74 8.22 -7.31 -23.22
CA SER A 74 8.80 -8.63 -22.94
C SER A 74 8.48 -9.68 -24.02
N LEU A 75 7.48 -9.44 -24.87
CA LEU A 75 7.27 -10.23 -26.09
C LEU A 75 8.35 -9.93 -27.15
N ALA A 76 8.92 -8.72 -27.15
CA ALA A 76 9.98 -8.38 -28.10
C ALA A 76 11.36 -8.85 -27.61
N TRP A 77 11.64 -8.65 -26.32
CA TRP A 77 12.91 -9.07 -25.71
C TRP A 77 12.74 -9.45 -24.23
N PRO A 78 13.15 -10.67 -23.82
CA PRO A 78 13.07 -11.08 -22.41
C PRO A 78 13.88 -10.17 -21.49
N GLY A 79 13.20 -9.63 -20.47
CA GLY A 79 13.77 -8.66 -19.54
C GLY A 79 13.46 -7.20 -19.88
N ALA A 80 13.09 -6.86 -21.12
CA ALA A 80 12.80 -5.46 -21.49
C ALA A 80 11.61 -4.88 -20.69
N GLY A 81 10.57 -5.67 -20.46
CA GLY A 81 9.46 -5.26 -19.61
C GLY A 81 9.84 -5.11 -18.14
N HIS A 82 10.77 -5.92 -17.64
CA HIS A 82 11.27 -5.80 -16.27
C HIS A 82 12.03 -4.49 -16.07
N PHE A 83 12.88 -4.11 -17.03
CA PHE A 83 13.53 -2.79 -17.04
C PHE A 83 12.50 -1.66 -17.08
N TYR A 84 11.48 -1.77 -17.94
CA TYR A 84 10.41 -0.77 -18.03
C TYR A 84 9.58 -0.67 -16.73
N SER A 85 9.39 -1.78 -16.03
CA SER A 85 8.68 -1.83 -14.74
C SER A 85 9.54 -1.45 -13.52
N GLY A 86 10.82 -1.08 -13.71
CA GLY A 86 11.75 -0.73 -12.64
C GLY A 86 12.34 -1.93 -11.87
N ARG A 87 12.13 -3.16 -12.33
CA ARG A 87 12.67 -4.39 -11.73
C ARG A 87 14.02 -4.76 -12.38
N TYR A 88 15.03 -3.93 -12.15
CA TYR A 88 16.34 -4.01 -12.83
C TYR A 88 17.04 -5.36 -12.66
N LEU A 89 17.12 -5.91 -11.44
CA LEU A 89 17.79 -7.19 -11.19
C LEU A 89 17.16 -8.35 -11.96
N THR A 90 15.82 -8.44 -11.95
CA THR A 90 15.10 -9.44 -12.76
C THR A 90 15.26 -9.18 -14.26
N GLY A 91 15.34 -7.92 -14.67
CA GLY A 91 15.59 -7.55 -16.07
C GLY A 91 16.97 -8.00 -16.56
N ILE A 92 18.03 -7.77 -15.76
CA ILE A 92 19.39 -8.24 -16.05
C ILE A 92 19.42 -9.76 -16.16
N PHE A 93 18.84 -10.47 -15.20
CA PHE A 93 18.77 -11.93 -15.21
C PHE A 93 18.17 -12.46 -16.53
N TRP A 94 17.00 -11.95 -16.91
CA TRP A 94 16.31 -12.37 -18.13
C TRP A 94 17.03 -11.95 -19.41
N ALA A 95 17.61 -10.75 -19.43
CA ALA A 95 18.32 -10.22 -20.59
C ALA A 95 19.65 -10.94 -20.84
N CYS A 96 20.32 -11.46 -19.81
CA CYS A 96 21.58 -12.19 -19.93
C CYS A 96 21.38 -13.68 -20.24
N LEU A 97 20.31 -14.30 -19.74
CA LEU A 97 20.07 -15.74 -19.88
C LEU A 97 19.98 -16.19 -21.35
N LEU A 98 19.21 -15.47 -22.17
CA LEU A 98 19.03 -15.80 -23.58
C LEU A 98 20.30 -15.68 -24.45
N PRO A 99 21.03 -14.55 -24.46
CA PRO A 99 22.25 -14.45 -25.25
C PRO A 99 23.33 -15.42 -24.77
N LEU A 100 23.46 -15.65 -23.46
CA LEU A 100 24.41 -16.64 -22.93
C LEU A 100 24.10 -18.05 -23.43
N THR A 101 22.83 -18.47 -23.35
CA THR A 101 22.41 -19.79 -23.83
C THR A 101 22.56 -19.91 -25.34
N ALA A 102 22.23 -18.87 -26.11
CA ALA A 102 22.43 -18.84 -27.55
C ALA A 102 23.90 -19.01 -27.93
N VAL A 103 24.82 -18.24 -27.30
CA VAL A 103 26.26 -18.33 -27.57
C VAL A 103 26.81 -19.74 -27.30
N LEU A 104 26.41 -20.36 -26.20
CA LEU A 104 26.82 -21.73 -25.87
C LEU A 104 26.31 -22.74 -26.90
N VAL A 105 25.04 -22.62 -27.31
CA VAL A 105 24.42 -23.50 -28.31
C VAL A 105 25.09 -23.35 -29.67
N PHE A 106 25.33 -22.12 -30.14
CA PHE A 106 26.00 -21.85 -31.42
C PHE A 106 27.46 -22.30 -31.43
N GLY A 107 28.19 -22.17 -30.30
CA GLY A 107 29.58 -22.61 -30.20
C GLY A 107 29.79 -24.12 -30.27
N ILE A 108 28.78 -24.92 -29.87
CA ILE A 108 28.83 -26.39 -29.87
C ILE A 108 28.14 -26.99 -31.12
N TRP A 109 27.49 -26.15 -31.92
CA TRP A 109 26.63 -26.58 -33.02
C TRP A 109 27.39 -27.37 -34.10
N ARG A 110 27.05 -28.65 -34.27
CA ARG A 110 27.54 -29.51 -35.37
C ARG A 110 26.43 -29.97 -36.34
N GLY A 111 25.20 -29.49 -36.15
CA GLY A 111 24.04 -29.83 -36.98
C GLY A 111 22.76 -29.98 -36.15
N PRO A 112 21.58 -29.99 -36.81
CA PRO A 112 20.30 -30.14 -36.12
C PRO A 112 20.16 -31.57 -35.57
N THR A 113 20.11 -31.69 -34.25
CA THR A 113 19.79 -32.94 -33.54
C THR A 113 18.42 -32.83 -32.86
N PRO A 114 17.74 -33.95 -32.55
CA PRO A 114 16.47 -33.94 -31.83
C PRO A 114 16.52 -33.20 -30.48
N GLY A 115 17.70 -33.13 -29.84
CA GLY A 115 17.90 -32.37 -28.60
C GLY A 115 17.66 -30.85 -28.75
N HIS A 116 17.82 -30.30 -29.97
CA HIS A 116 17.52 -28.90 -30.24
C HIS A 116 16.01 -28.62 -30.16
N ALA A 117 15.16 -29.57 -30.52
CA ALA A 117 13.70 -29.41 -30.37
C ALA A 117 13.31 -29.29 -28.89
N PHE A 118 13.93 -30.08 -28.01
CA PHE A 118 13.73 -29.98 -26.56
C PHE A 118 14.22 -28.64 -26.00
N LEU A 119 15.39 -28.17 -26.47
CA LEU A 119 15.92 -26.86 -26.08
C LEU A 119 15.01 -25.71 -26.52
N LEU A 120 14.53 -25.71 -27.77
CA LEU A 120 13.60 -24.70 -28.27
C LEU A 120 12.29 -24.69 -27.48
N LEU A 121 11.76 -25.86 -27.12
CA LEU A 121 10.57 -25.97 -26.26
C LEU A 121 10.84 -25.39 -24.87
N SER A 122 11.97 -25.73 -24.26
CA SER A 122 12.35 -25.23 -22.94
C SER A 122 12.54 -23.70 -22.94
N ILE A 123 13.18 -23.15 -23.97
CA ILE A 123 13.36 -21.70 -24.16
C ILE A 123 12.01 -21.02 -24.35
N GLY A 124 11.10 -21.61 -25.13
CA GLY A 124 9.74 -21.11 -25.29
C GLY A 124 8.96 -21.05 -23.98
N LEU A 125 9.03 -22.09 -23.14
CA LEU A 125 8.39 -22.11 -21.82
C LEU A 125 9.00 -21.04 -20.90
N VAL A 126 10.32 -20.95 -20.87
CA VAL A 126 11.07 -19.99 -20.05
C VAL A 126 10.76 -18.55 -20.46
N TRP A 127 10.66 -18.28 -21.77
CA TRP A 127 10.22 -16.98 -22.30
C TRP A 127 8.76 -16.69 -21.91
N TYR A 128 7.86 -17.67 -22.03
CA TYR A 128 6.47 -17.51 -21.63
C TYR A 128 6.34 -17.15 -20.13
N LEU A 129 7.11 -17.79 -19.27
CA LEU A 129 7.15 -17.48 -17.83
C LEU A 129 7.73 -16.07 -17.57
N ALA A 130 8.77 -15.67 -18.30
CA ALA A 130 9.31 -14.31 -18.23
C ALA A 130 8.26 -13.26 -18.63
N TRP A 131 7.50 -13.53 -19.69
CA TRP A 131 6.41 -12.68 -20.16
C TRP A 131 5.29 -12.54 -19.12
N GLN A 132 4.86 -13.66 -18.53
CA GLN A 132 3.87 -13.64 -17.44
C GLN A 132 4.37 -12.85 -16.23
N ASP A 133 5.65 -13.00 -15.85
CA ASP A 133 6.22 -12.27 -14.72
C ASP A 133 6.33 -10.76 -14.99
N ALA A 134 6.73 -10.35 -16.20
CA ALA A 134 6.70 -8.94 -16.60
C ALA A 134 5.28 -8.35 -16.53
N GLY A 135 4.27 -9.16 -16.88
CA GLY A 135 2.85 -8.83 -16.77
C GLY A 135 2.33 -8.63 -15.34
N ARG A 136 3.13 -8.86 -14.29
CA ARG A 136 2.80 -8.46 -12.91
C ARG A 136 2.90 -6.94 -12.69
N GLY A 137 3.58 -6.20 -13.58
CA GLY A 137 3.72 -4.74 -13.49
C GLY A 137 4.87 -4.28 -12.57
N PRO A 138 4.90 -3.02 -12.13
CA PRO A 138 5.97 -2.51 -11.27
C PRO A 138 5.89 -3.12 -9.85
N GLY A 139 7.05 -3.19 -9.17
CA GLY A 139 7.09 -3.54 -7.75
C GLY A 139 6.37 -2.46 -6.93
N GLU A 140 5.47 -2.87 -6.05
CA GLU A 140 4.68 -1.94 -5.23
C GLU A 140 5.54 -1.43 -4.08
N SER A 141 5.91 -0.15 -4.12
CA SER A 141 6.63 0.52 -3.05
C SER A 141 5.68 0.83 -1.90
N ALA A 142 5.58 -0.10 -0.95
CA ALA A 142 4.76 0.06 0.25
C ALA A 142 5.47 0.93 1.30
N ALA A 143 4.70 1.74 2.03
CA ALA A 143 5.23 2.55 3.12
C ALA A 143 5.84 1.65 4.22
N PRO A 144 6.93 2.05 4.90
CA PRO A 144 7.54 1.30 5.99
C PRO A 144 6.57 0.90 7.12
N CYS A 145 5.56 1.73 7.38
CA CYS A 145 4.52 1.43 8.36
C CYS A 145 3.53 0.36 7.88
N GLN A 146 3.28 0.27 6.57
CA GLN A 146 2.46 -0.77 5.95
C GLN A 146 3.21 -2.10 5.92
N THR A 147 4.48 -2.11 5.47
CA THR A 147 5.31 -3.33 5.44
C THR A 147 5.59 -3.89 6.83
N ALA A 148 5.64 -3.03 7.85
CA ALA A 148 5.76 -3.46 9.25
C ALA A 148 4.47 -4.03 9.84
N CYS A 149 3.31 -3.78 9.24
CA CYS A 149 2.05 -4.31 9.73
C CYS A 149 1.86 -5.75 9.25
N PRO A 150 1.61 -6.73 10.14
CA PRO A 150 1.41 -8.12 9.74
C PRO A 150 0.15 -8.31 8.86
N ALA A 151 -0.81 -7.39 8.95
CA ALA A 151 -2.02 -7.38 8.13
C ALA A 151 -1.88 -6.56 6.83
N ASP A 152 -0.71 -5.98 6.57
CA ASP A 152 -0.43 -5.17 5.36
C ASP A 152 -1.54 -4.13 5.07
N ILE A 153 -2.02 -3.48 6.13
CA ILE A 153 -3.04 -2.43 6.03
C ILE A 153 -2.41 -1.17 5.46
N ASN A 154 -3.14 -0.46 4.60
CA ASN A 154 -2.66 0.80 4.06
C ASN A 154 -2.78 1.92 5.10
N VAL A 155 -1.74 2.03 5.94
CA VAL A 155 -1.68 2.97 7.05
C VAL A 155 -1.81 4.43 6.60
N PRO A 156 -1.04 4.90 5.61
CA PRO A 156 -1.13 6.30 5.19
C PRO A 156 -2.51 6.72 4.69
N ASP A 157 -3.22 5.82 4.01
CA ASP A 157 -4.52 6.12 3.42
C ASP A 157 -5.62 6.37 4.47
N TYR A 158 -5.81 5.45 5.42
CA TYR A 158 -6.88 5.60 6.42
C TYR A 158 -6.58 6.79 7.34
N ILE A 159 -5.31 7.02 7.60
CA ILE A 159 -4.84 8.17 8.36
C ILE A 159 -5.26 9.47 7.66
N ALA A 160 -5.04 9.58 6.35
CA ALA A 160 -5.51 10.72 5.57
C ALA A 160 -7.05 10.84 5.54
N LEU A 161 -7.80 9.73 5.66
CA LEU A 161 -9.28 9.75 5.64
C LEU A 161 -9.78 10.35 6.95
N VAL A 162 -9.10 10.04 8.06
CA VAL A 162 -9.34 10.67 9.36
C VAL A 162 -9.05 12.18 9.32
N ARG A 163 -7.97 12.62 8.64
CA ARG A 163 -7.65 14.05 8.44
C ARG A 163 -8.75 14.80 7.71
N GLU A 164 -9.27 14.21 6.64
CA GLU A 164 -10.34 14.78 5.80
C GLU A 164 -11.70 14.78 6.50
N GLY A 165 -11.78 14.33 7.76
CA GLY A 165 -13.05 14.23 8.48
C GLY A 165 -13.94 13.10 7.97
N ARG A 166 -13.37 12.08 7.31
CA ARG A 166 -14.06 10.91 6.73
C ARG A 166 -13.75 9.61 7.50
N PRO A 167 -14.01 9.53 8.83
CA PRO A 167 -13.65 8.36 9.64
C PRO A 167 -14.41 7.07 9.26
N LYS A 168 -15.62 7.19 8.70
CA LYS A 168 -16.40 6.04 8.21
C LYS A 168 -15.70 5.32 7.05
N GLU A 169 -15.14 6.09 6.13
CA GLU A 169 -14.38 5.56 5.01
C GLU A 169 -13.02 5.02 5.47
N ALA A 170 -12.39 5.70 6.45
CA ALA A 170 -11.18 5.21 7.09
C ALA A 170 -11.39 3.82 7.70
N LEU A 171 -12.51 3.62 8.39
CA LEU A 171 -12.88 2.32 8.96
C LEU A 171 -13.14 1.27 7.87
N ALA A 172 -13.88 1.62 6.81
CA ALA A 172 -14.15 0.72 5.70
C ALA A 172 -12.84 0.24 5.03
N LEU A 173 -11.89 1.15 4.83
CA LEU A 173 -10.57 0.82 4.27
C LEU A 173 -9.79 -0.12 5.19
N VAL A 174 -9.83 0.10 6.51
CA VAL A 174 -9.17 -0.80 7.47
C VAL A 174 -9.85 -2.17 7.49
N HIS A 175 -11.19 -2.23 7.38
CA HIS A 175 -11.96 -3.48 7.35
C HIS A 175 -11.69 -4.35 6.13
N ASP A 176 -11.23 -3.78 5.02
CA ASP A 176 -10.86 -4.55 3.81
C ASP A 176 -9.84 -5.66 4.13
N LYS A 177 -8.90 -5.39 5.05
CA LYS A 177 -7.89 -6.36 5.48
C LYS A 177 -7.97 -6.76 6.95
N LEU A 178 -8.60 -5.94 7.79
CA LEU A 178 -8.60 -6.12 9.24
C LEU A 178 -10.03 -6.01 9.80
N PRO A 179 -10.79 -7.12 9.88
CA PRO A 179 -12.20 -7.10 10.29
C PRO A 179 -12.41 -6.67 11.75
N PHE A 180 -11.38 -6.80 12.60
CA PHE A 180 -11.44 -6.43 14.03
C PHE A 180 -10.71 -5.10 14.32
N ALA A 181 -11.02 -4.07 13.54
CA ALA A 181 -10.36 -2.76 13.64
C ALA A 181 -10.46 -2.14 15.05
N ALA A 182 -11.62 -2.23 15.71
CA ALA A 182 -11.83 -1.71 17.07
C ALA A 182 -10.94 -2.38 18.12
N PHE A 183 -10.75 -3.70 18.02
CA PHE A 183 -9.89 -4.46 18.92
C PHE A 183 -8.42 -4.13 18.67
N CYS A 184 -7.99 -4.14 17.41
CA CYS A 184 -6.65 -3.76 17.02
C CYS A 184 -6.31 -2.28 17.27
N GLY A 185 -7.30 -1.40 17.44
CA GLY A 185 -7.08 -0.03 17.92
C GLY A 185 -6.74 0.06 19.42
N ARG A 186 -6.87 -1.03 20.19
CA ARG A 186 -6.70 -1.04 21.65
C ARG A 186 -5.58 -1.96 22.13
N VAL A 187 -5.38 -3.10 21.46
CA VAL A 187 -4.48 -4.17 21.93
C VAL A 187 -3.26 -4.37 21.01
N CYS A 188 -3.21 -3.70 19.85
CA CYS A 188 -2.13 -3.89 18.89
C CYS A 188 -0.77 -3.47 19.48
N PRO A 189 0.30 -4.29 19.34
CA PRO A 189 1.66 -3.92 19.76
C PRO A 189 2.32 -2.89 18.84
N HIS A 190 1.57 -2.33 17.88
CA HIS A 190 1.93 -1.21 17.02
C HIS A 190 3.37 -1.25 16.41
N PRO A 191 3.76 -2.34 15.73
CA PRO A 191 5.06 -2.43 15.05
C PRO A 191 5.20 -1.38 13.92
N CYS A 192 4.07 -0.94 13.36
CA CYS A 192 3.99 0.13 12.37
C CYS A 192 4.47 1.49 12.91
N GLU A 193 4.31 1.75 14.20
CA GLU A 193 4.80 2.99 14.84
C GLU A 193 6.32 2.96 14.97
N GLN A 194 6.90 1.80 15.30
CA GLN A 194 8.35 1.61 15.43
C GLN A 194 9.12 1.74 14.10
N LYS A 195 8.44 1.57 12.96
CA LYS A 195 9.00 1.73 11.62
C LYS A 195 8.58 3.04 10.95
N CYS A 196 7.99 3.95 11.70
CA CYS A 196 7.60 5.26 11.19
C CYS A 196 8.87 6.07 10.84
N VAL A 197 8.94 6.59 9.61
CA VAL A 197 10.06 7.45 9.14
C VAL A 197 10.24 8.69 10.02
N ARG A 198 9.17 9.12 10.69
CA ARG A 198 9.16 10.28 11.57
C ARG A 198 10.00 10.14 12.85
N ILE A 199 10.30 8.91 13.28
CA ILE A 199 11.17 8.65 14.44
C ILE A 199 12.55 9.32 14.28
N GLU A 200 13.01 9.52 13.05
CA GLU A 200 14.29 10.16 12.75
C GLU A 200 14.32 11.66 13.12
N PHE A 201 13.17 12.29 13.42
CA PHE A 201 13.06 13.74 13.67
C PHE A 201 12.46 14.06 15.04
N ASP A 202 11.29 13.51 15.34
CA ASP A 202 10.54 13.80 16.55
C ASP A 202 9.93 12.52 17.15
N ALA A 203 8.63 12.29 16.96
CA ALA A 203 7.90 11.20 17.57
C ALA A 203 7.14 10.41 16.51
N PRO A 204 7.03 9.07 16.64
CA PRO A 204 6.22 8.29 15.73
C PRO A 204 4.76 8.75 15.76
N ILE A 205 4.07 8.56 14.64
CA ILE A 205 2.64 8.82 14.57
C ILE A 205 1.92 7.81 15.46
N ALA A 206 0.92 8.26 16.22
CA ALA A 206 0.04 7.40 17.02
C ALA A 206 -0.96 6.62 16.13
N ILE A 207 -0.43 5.73 15.29
CA ILE A 207 -1.16 4.92 14.29
C ILE A 207 -2.27 4.08 14.96
N MET A 208 -2.01 3.52 16.14
CA MET A 208 -2.99 2.76 16.93
C MET A 208 -4.11 3.67 17.42
N GLY A 209 -3.78 4.85 17.95
CA GLY A 209 -4.76 5.84 18.42
C GLY A 209 -5.68 6.31 17.30
N ILE A 210 -5.13 6.58 16.12
CA ILE A 210 -5.93 6.96 14.94
C ILE A 210 -6.83 5.82 14.49
N LYS A 211 -6.33 4.57 14.50
CA LYS A 211 -7.15 3.40 14.18
C LYS A 211 -8.31 3.24 15.16
N ARG A 212 -8.06 3.43 16.45
CA ARG A 212 -9.09 3.43 17.50
C ARG A 212 -10.13 4.50 17.23
N TYR A 213 -9.70 5.72 16.94
CA TYR A 213 -10.61 6.82 16.61
C TYR A 213 -11.48 6.49 15.39
N ALA A 214 -10.88 6.02 14.30
CA ALA A 214 -11.59 5.62 13.09
C ALA A 214 -12.63 4.53 13.37
N ALA A 215 -12.29 3.54 14.20
CA ALA A 215 -13.23 2.52 14.63
C ALA A 215 -14.36 3.09 15.50
N ASP A 216 -14.03 3.81 16.58
CA ASP A 216 -15.00 4.32 17.55
C ASP A 216 -16.02 5.26 16.88
N VAL A 217 -15.54 6.19 16.03
CA VAL A 217 -16.42 7.14 15.31
C VAL A 217 -17.10 6.47 14.11
N GLY A 218 -16.39 5.64 13.36
CA GLY A 218 -16.94 4.94 12.20
C GLY A 218 -18.09 3.99 12.57
N TYR A 219 -17.95 3.25 13.68
CA TYR A 219 -19.02 2.41 14.21
C TYR A 219 -20.15 3.25 14.81
N ALA A 220 -19.87 4.33 15.55
CA ALA A 220 -20.92 5.21 16.07
C ALA A 220 -21.78 5.83 14.95
N ALA A 221 -21.18 6.17 13.80
CA ALA A 221 -21.89 6.62 12.62
C ALA A 221 -22.70 5.51 11.92
N ALA A 222 -22.29 4.24 12.05
CA ALA A 222 -22.99 3.08 11.52
C ALA A 222 -24.13 2.60 12.45
N ILE A 223 -23.99 2.79 13.78
CA ILE A 223 -24.98 2.44 14.81
C ILE A 223 -25.97 3.61 15.03
N ARG A 224 -26.21 4.49 14.06
CA ARG A 224 -27.44 5.28 14.10
C ARG A 224 -28.60 4.31 13.91
N PRO A 225 -29.47 4.09 14.92
CA PRO A 225 -30.61 3.21 14.74
C PRO A 225 -31.46 3.78 13.60
N SER A 226 -31.84 2.95 12.64
CA SER A 226 -32.73 3.33 11.54
C SER A 226 -34.16 3.61 12.00
N THR A 227 -34.44 3.62 13.31
CA THR A 227 -35.78 3.85 13.84
C THR A 227 -36.08 5.35 13.79
N SER A 228 -36.87 5.74 12.80
CA SER A 228 -37.72 6.92 12.95
C SER A 228 -38.70 6.65 14.11
N PRO A 229 -39.04 7.66 14.94
CA PRO A 229 -40.05 7.49 15.98
C PRO A 229 -41.43 7.38 15.30
N GLY A 230 -41.78 6.17 14.87
CA GLY A 230 -43.02 5.87 14.15
C GLY A 230 -43.29 4.38 13.90
N ASP A 231 -42.30 3.50 14.00
CA ASP A 231 -42.44 2.08 13.64
C ASP A 231 -42.61 1.14 14.84
N VAL A 232 -43.35 1.56 15.87
CA VAL A 232 -43.85 0.65 16.91
C VAL A 232 -45.37 0.67 16.84
N VAL A 233 -45.93 -0.35 16.18
CA VAL A 233 -47.36 -0.71 16.24
C VAL A 233 -47.65 -1.33 17.60
#